data_AF-A0A4Q2D7R6-F1
#
_entry.id   AF-A0A4Q2D7R6-F1
#
_cell.length_a   1.000
_cell.length_b   1.000
_cell.length_c   1.000
_cell.angle_alpha   90.00
_cell.angle_beta   90.00
_cell.angle_gamma   90.00
#
_symmetry.space_group_name_H-M   'P 1'
#
loop_
_entity.id
_entity.type
_entity.pdbx_description
1 polymer ?
#
loop_
_entity_poly.entity_id
_entity_poly.type
_entity_poly.pdbx_seq_one_letter_code
_entity_poly.pdbx_strand_id
1 'polypeptide(L)'
;MDVIGIIGVAAGSVAIPLAAVSTSTSVVGISQGVSAQQRGGASGGGGGGAEPEKDDPRLAKFNIVVECTDSSSSAKHLVHNKIVVLREKKLYLDAADQGYRIFPDGHAFSGFYLEYPGGNKPLALVSTISRDPPELNWIYADRKGLHLTYGNKSASINNIHGPWDWTPTQEGVMLEDWEGFVAVEESPGVFYVAYDQNDDHLASMGVKGRVVEINLRRVLEPKKA
;
A
#
# COMPACT_ATOMS: atom_id res chain seq x y z
N MET A 1 61.52 -25.86 37.64
CA MET A 1 60.76 -26.79 36.78
C MET A 1 59.45 -26.11 36.46
N ASP A 2 59.33 -25.66 35.22
CA ASP A 2 58.14 -25.04 34.65
C ASP A 2 56.96 -26.03 34.63
N VAL A 3 55.77 -25.56 35.05
CA VAL A 3 54.51 -26.18 34.68
C VAL A 3 53.52 -25.06 34.33
N ILE A 4 53.34 -24.89 33.02
CA ILE A 4 52.27 -24.14 32.35
C ILE A 4 51.03 -25.05 32.30
N GLY A 5 49.83 -24.50 32.53
CA GLY A 5 48.58 -25.27 32.46
C GLY A 5 47.30 -24.43 32.38
N ILE A 6 47.13 -23.70 31.28
CA ILE A 6 45.89 -23.38 30.52
C ILE A 6 44.58 -23.18 31.34
N ILE A 7 44.16 -21.91 31.46
CA ILE A 7 42.79 -21.51 31.80
C ILE A 7 41.99 -21.43 30.49
N GLY A 8 41.08 -22.38 30.28
CA GLY A 8 40.09 -22.33 29.19
C GLY A 8 38.78 -21.73 29.70
N VAL A 9 38.48 -20.48 29.32
CA VAL A 9 37.14 -19.90 29.52
C VAL A 9 36.33 -20.18 28.25
N ALA A 10 35.40 -21.12 28.34
CA ALA A 10 34.40 -21.35 27.30
C ALA A 10 33.32 -20.26 27.39
N ALA A 11 33.41 -19.23 26.56
CA ALA A 11 32.32 -18.29 26.32
C ALA A 11 31.30 -18.98 25.39
N GLY A 12 30.27 -19.57 25.98
CA GLY A 12 29.12 -20.07 25.24
C GLY A 12 28.25 -18.91 24.77
N SER A 13 28.44 -18.45 23.54
CA SER A 13 27.51 -17.53 22.88
C SER A 13 26.20 -18.28 22.60
N VAL A 14 25.17 -18.03 23.40
CA VAL A 14 23.81 -18.47 23.09
C VAL A 14 23.31 -17.60 21.95
N ALA A 15 23.40 -18.11 20.72
CA ALA A 15 22.71 -17.53 19.58
C ALA A 15 21.21 -17.75 19.79
N ILE A 16 20.49 -16.69 20.15
CA ILE A 16 19.03 -16.66 20.08
C ILE A 16 18.71 -16.46 18.59
N PRO A 17 18.14 -17.44 17.87
CA PRO A 17 17.58 -17.15 16.57
C PRO A 17 16.40 -16.21 16.79
N LEU A 18 16.56 -14.94 16.40
CA LEU A 18 15.47 -13.99 16.28
C LEU A 18 14.59 -14.45 15.12
N ALA A 19 13.69 -15.41 15.39
CA ALA A 19 12.62 -15.73 14.48
C ALA A 19 11.68 -14.53 14.47
N ALA A 20 11.77 -13.70 13.44
CA ALA A 20 10.76 -12.70 13.14
C ALA A 20 9.45 -13.45 12.93
N VAL A 21 8.59 -13.44 13.95
CA VAL A 21 7.21 -13.89 13.81
C VAL A 21 6.51 -12.81 13.01
N SER A 22 6.54 -12.91 11.68
CA SER A 22 5.61 -12.20 10.83
C SER A 22 4.23 -12.77 11.17
N THR A 23 3.49 -12.09 12.04
CA THR A 23 2.08 -12.41 12.26
C THR A 23 1.36 -12.08 10.96
N SER A 24 1.22 -13.07 10.08
CA SER A 24 0.39 -12.98 8.89
C SER A 24 -1.05 -12.80 9.35
N THR A 25 -1.48 -11.55 9.47
CA THR A 25 -2.88 -11.20 9.65
C THR A 25 -3.57 -11.50 8.32
N SER A 26 -4.03 -12.75 8.17
CA SER A 26 -4.86 -13.15 7.03
C SER A 26 -6.16 -12.36 7.09
N VAL A 27 -6.25 -11.29 6.29
CA VAL A 27 -7.48 -10.55 6.11
C VAL A 27 -8.41 -11.42 5.28
N VAL A 28 -9.28 -12.19 5.95
CA VAL A 28 -10.33 -12.96 5.29
C VAL A 28 -11.47 -12.02 4.98
N GLY A 29 -11.61 -11.69 3.69
CA GLY A 29 -12.82 -11.07 3.15
C GLY A 29 -12.55 -9.75 2.46
N ILE A 30 -12.45 -9.82 1.13
CA ILE A 30 -13.32 -9.12 0.16
C ILE A 30 -12.64 -9.21 -1.21
N SER A 31 -13.28 -9.87 -2.17
CA SER A 31 -13.24 -9.53 -3.61
C SER A 31 -13.97 -10.59 -4.42
N GLN A 32 -15.29 -10.43 -4.58
CA GLN A 32 -15.99 -11.12 -5.66
C GLN A 32 -15.90 -10.27 -6.93
N GLY A 33 -15.20 -10.81 -7.93
CA GLY A 33 -15.45 -10.58 -9.36
C GLY A 33 -14.85 -9.32 -9.99
N VAL A 34 -13.63 -9.42 -10.55
CA VAL A 34 -13.22 -8.61 -11.73
C VAL A 34 -12.26 -9.41 -12.61
N SER A 35 -12.76 -10.03 -13.68
CA SER A 35 -11.92 -10.79 -14.64
C SER A 35 -11.92 -10.17 -16.05
N ALA A 36 -12.92 -9.34 -16.39
CA ALA A 36 -13.05 -8.75 -17.72
C ALA A 36 -12.23 -7.46 -17.89
N GLN A 37 -12.18 -6.59 -16.88
CA GLN A 37 -11.54 -5.27 -16.99
C GLN A 37 -10.01 -5.33 -16.97
N GLN A 38 -9.43 -6.40 -16.41
CA GLN A 38 -7.98 -6.68 -16.46
C GLN A 38 -7.46 -6.80 -17.89
N ARG A 39 -8.30 -7.27 -18.84
CA ARG A 39 -7.90 -7.43 -20.24
C ARG A 39 -8.06 -6.16 -21.08
N GLY A 40 -8.90 -5.20 -20.66
CA GLY A 40 -9.23 -4.00 -21.43
C GLY A 40 -8.36 -2.77 -21.13
N GLY A 41 -7.67 -2.72 -19.97
CA GLY A 41 -6.79 -1.60 -19.61
C GLY A 41 -5.49 -1.52 -20.43
N ALA A 42 -5.10 -2.63 -21.06
CA ALA A 42 -3.89 -2.75 -21.89
C ALA A 42 -4.11 -2.36 -23.37
N SER A 43 -5.34 -2.15 -23.84
CA SER A 43 -5.62 -1.88 -25.26
C SER A 43 -5.67 -0.39 -25.57
N GLY A 44 -4.53 0.31 -25.44
CA GLY A 44 -4.43 1.75 -25.62
C GLY A 44 -3.11 2.23 -26.23
N GLY A 45 -2.62 1.58 -27.29
CA GLY A 45 -1.48 2.01 -28.09
C GLY A 45 -0.80 0.84 -28.79
N GLY A 46 -0.86 0.79 -30.11
CA GLY A 46 -0.44 -0.37 -30.91
C GLY A 46 1.05 -0.71 -30.87
N GLY A 47 1.35 -2.01 -30.90
CA GLY A 47 2.66 -2.57 -31.24
C GLY A 47 3.00 -3.84 -30.46
N GLY A 48 2.80 -5.01 -31.09
CA GLY A 48 3.37 -6.29 -30.64
C GLY A 48 2.55 -7.04 -29.59
N GLY A 49 1.78 -8.04 -30.02
CA GLY A 49 1.04 -8.93 -29.13
C GLY A 49 1.97 -9.81 -28.30
N ALA A 50 2.10 -9.49 -27.01
CA ALA A 50 2.32 -10.48 -25.98
C ALA A 50 0.94 -10.81 -25.40
N GLU A 51 0.56 -12.09 -25.38
CA GLU A 51 -0.53 -12.50 -24.49
C GLU A 51 -0.14 -12.08 -23.07
N PRO A 52 -1.02 -11.44 -22.29
CA PRO A 52 -0.70 -11.11 -20.91
C PRO A 52 -0.33 -12.42 -20.22
N GLU A 53 0.92 -12.53 -19.79
CA GLU A 53 1.44 -13.71 -19.11
C GLU A 53 0.50 -13.96 -17.93
N LYS A 54 -0.22 -15.09 -17.99
CA LYS A 54 -1.36 -15.38 -17.10
C LYS A 54 -0.98 -15.42 -15.62
N ASP A 55 0.32 -15.32 -15.32
CA ASP A 55 0.92 -15.38 -14.00
C ASP A 55 1.80 -14.16 -13.65
N ASP A 56 1.67 -13.03 -14.36
CA ASP A 56 2.40 -11.81 -13.95
C ASP A 56 2.00 -11.40 -12.52
N PRO A 57 2.95 -11.41 -11.54
CA PRO A 57 2.68 -11.01 -10.16
C PRO A 57 2.20 -9.55 -10.01
N ARG A 58 2.41 -8.70 -11.03
CA ARG A 58 1.90 -7.32 -11.10
C ARG A 58 0.38 -7.27 -11.24
N LEU A 59 -0.21 -8.28 -11.89
CA LEU A 59 -1.65 -8.40 -12.11
C LEU A 59 -2.39 -9.09 -10.95
N ALA A 60 -1.65 -9.63 -9.98
CA ALA A 60 -2.22 -10.21 -8.77
C ALA A 60 -2.87 -9.12 -7.91
N LYS A 61 -4.15 -9.30 -7.57
CA LYS A 61 -4.88 -8.34 -6.76
C LYS A 61 -4.45 -8.41 -5.30
N PHE A 62 -4.44 -7.25 -4.67
CA PHE A 62 -4.14 -7.13 -3.26
C PHE A 62 -4.96 -6.04 -2.60
N ASN A 63 -5.12 -6.20 -1.29
CA ASN A 63 -5.54 -5.14 -0.37
C ASN A 63 -4.30 -4.45 0.20
N ILE A 64 -4.47 -3.24 0.73
CA ILE A 64 -3.41 -2.53 1.46
C ILE A 64 -3.76 -2.50 2.94
N VAL A 65 -2.81 -2.95 3.76
CA VAL A 65 -2.84 -2.87 5.22
C VAL A 65 -1.75 -1.90 5.67
N VAL A 66 -2.08 -1.07 6.64
CA VAL A 66 -1.18 -0.04 7.16
C VAL A 66 -0.30 -0.57 8.28
N GLU A 67 1.00 -0.30 8.17
CA GLU A 67 1.99 -0.57 9.20
C GLU A 67 2.61 0.74 9.70
N CYS A 68 2.25 1.13 10.93
CA CYS A 68 2.90 2.26 11.60
C CYS A 68 4.39 1.96 11.88
N THR A 69 5.28 2.74 11.29
CA THR A 69 6.74 2.67 11.50
C THR A 69 7.15 3.34 12.80
N ASP A 70 6.51 4.45 13.15
CA ASP A 70 6.79 5.18 14.39
C ASP A 70 6.23 4.43 15.61
N SER A 71 7.12 3.73 16.32
CA SER A 71 6.78 3.02 17.56
C SER A 71 6.43 3.95 18.72
N SER A 72 6.85 5.22 18.66
CA SER A 72 6.64 6.22 19.71
C SER A 72 5.35 7.02 19.55
N SER A 73 4.73 6.96 18.36
CA SER A 73 3.48 7.67 18.07
C SER A 73 2.34 7.18 18.97
N SER A 74 1.75 8.10 19.72
CA SER A 74 0.53 7.85 20.49
C SER A 74 -0.66 7.43 19.61
N ALA A 75 -0.63 7.77 18.32
CA ALA A 75 -1.65 7.41 17.34
C ALA A 75 -1.43 6.05 16.68
N LYS A 76 -0.32 5.35 16.97
CA LYS A 76 0.00 4.03 16.37
C LYS A 76 -1.16 3.05 16.44
N HIS A 77 -1.82 2.94 17.59
CA HIS A 77 -2.95 2.01 17.80
C HIS A 77 -4.19 2.34 16.96
N LEU A 78 -4.30 3.57 16.44
CA LEU A 78 -5.40 4.03 15.61
C LEU A 78 -5.17 3.71 14.12
N VAL A 79 -3.91 3.69 13.68
CA VAL A 79 -3.54 3.55 12.26
C VAL A 79 -3.00 2.16 11.92
N HIS A 80 -2.28 1.50 12.84
CA HIS A 80 -1.67 0.20 12.60
C HIS A 80 -2.72 -0.90 12.41
N ASN A 81 -2.50 -1.81 11.46
CA ASN A 81 -3.42 -2.87 11.04
C ASN A 81 -4.78 -2.40 10.49
N LYS A 82 -4.93 -1.11 10.16
CA LYS A 82 -6.07 -0.62 9.39
C LYS A 82 -5.92 -0.98 7.92
N ILE A 83 -7.03 -1.12 7.22
CA ILE A 83 -7.04 -1.29 5.77
C ILE A 83 -7.24 0.07 5.09
N VAL A 84 -6.82 0.17 3.84
CA VAL A 84 -7.12 1.34 3.01
C VAL A 84 -8.49 1.20 2.34
N VAL A 85 -9.29 2.25 2.43
CA VAL A 85 -10.67 2.33 1.90
C VAL A 85 -10.83 3.60 1.07
N LEU A 86 -11.36 3.47 -0.14
CA LEU A 86 -11.63 4.56 -1.06
C LEU A 86 -13.00 5.17 -0.73
N ARG A 87 -13.03 6.47 -0.46
CA ARG A 87 -14.26 7.23 -0.19
C ARG A 87 -14.06 8.70 -0.54
N GLU A 88 -15.07 9.34 -1.15
CA GLU A 88 -15.09 10.79 -1.41
C GLU A 88 -13.79 11.36 -2.01
N LYS A 89 -13.19 10.66 -3.00
CA LYS A 89 -11.94 11.06 -3.66
C LYS A 89 -10.70 11.08 -2.74
N LYS A 90 -10.71 10.36 -1.63
CA LYS A 90 -9.55 10.12 -0.79
C LYS A 90 -9.41 8.64 -0.44
N LEU A 91 -8.21 8.25 -0.01
CA LEU A 91 -7.92 6.95 0.56
C LEU A 91 -7.87 7.10 2.09
N TYR A 92 -8.84 6.51 2.78
CA TYR A 92 -9.00 6.53 4.23
C TYR A 92 -8.50 5.24 4.89
N LEU A 93 -8.20 5.32 6.18
CA LEU A 93 -7.90 4.16 7.02
C LEU A 93 -9.16 3.71 7.74
N ASP A 94 -9.45 2.42 7.68
CA ASP A 94 -10.62 1.86 8.37
C ASP A 94 -10.37 0.44 8.90
N ALA A 95 -11.31 -0.05 9.72
CA ALA A 95 -11.28 -1.42 10.22
C ALA A 95 -11.40 -2.44 9.07
N ALA A 96 -10.63 -3.52 9.17
CA ALA A 96 -10.71 -4.63 8.23
C ALA A 96 -12.12 -5.26 8.24
N ASP A 97 -12.63 -5.53 9.45
CA ASP A 97 -13.99 -6.03 9.68
C ASP A 97 -15.03 -4.93 9.40
N GLN A 98 -15.96 -5.25 8.49
CA GLN A 98 -17.03 -4.37 8.05
C GLN A 98 -17.94 -3.90 9.20
N GLY A 99 -18.13 -4.73 10.24
CA GLY A 99 -18.97 -4.38 11.39
C GLY A 99 -18.40 -3.25 12.25
N TYR A 100 -17.09 -2.99 12.15
CA TYR A 100 -16.38 -1.96 12.91
C TYR A 100 -15.89 -0.80 12.04
N ARG A 101 -16.35 -0.73 10.79
CA ARG A 101 -15.96 0.36 9.88
C ARG A 101 -16.61 1.68 10.26
N ILE A 102 -15.81 2.74 10.21
CA ILE A 102 -16.30 4.11 10.32
C ILE A 102 -17.04 4.50 9.02
N PHE A 103 -16.58 3.96 7.89
CA PHE A 103 -17.14 4.19 6.56
C PHE A 103 -17.80 2.92 6.02
N PRO A 104 -19.06 2.63 6.35
CA PRO A 104 -19.77 1.46 5.85
C PRO A 104 -20.00 1.52 4.32
N ASP A 105 -20.04 2.72 3.75
CA ASP A 105 -20.13 3.01 2.32
C ASP A 105 -18.76 3.00 1.60
N GLY A 106 -17.67 2.91 2.36
CA GLY A 106 -16.31 2.96 1.83
C GLY A 106 -15.93 1.68 1.08
N HIS A 107 -15.33 1.84 -0.10
CA HIS A 107 -14.88 0.72 -0.91
C HIS A 107 -13.45 0.32 -0.54
N ALA A 108 -13.28 -0.85 0.09
CA ALA A 108 -11.95 -1.34 0.44
C ALA A 108 -11.05 -1.47 -0.81
N PHE A 109 -9.81 -1.01 -0.68
CA PHE A 109 -8.83 -1.05 -1.75
C PHE A 109 -8.69 -2.47 -2.28
N SER A 110 -8.88 -2.65 -3.58
CA SER A 110 -8.67 -3.93 -4.25
C SER A 110 -8.08 -3.61 -5.60
N GLY A 111 -6.75 -3.69 -5.63
CA GLY A 111 -5.93 -3.11 -6.68
C GLY A 111 -4.80 -4.02 -7.14
N PHE A 112 -4.18 -3.61 -8.23
CA PHE A 112 -3.06 -4.29 -8.89
C PHE A 112 -2.29 -3.26 -9.74
N TYR A 113 -1.14 -3.66 -10.28
CA TYR A 113 -0.31 -2.78 -11.09
C TYR A 113 -0.63 -2.93 -12.58
N LEU A 114 -0.60 -1.81 -13.30
CA LEU A 114 -0.74 -1.74 -14.76
C LEU A 114 0.24 -0.71 -15.31
N GLU A 115 0.61 -0.86 -16.58
CA GLU A 115 1.33 0.21 -17.28
C GLU A 115 0.43 1.44 -17.42
N TYR A 116 0.96 2.62 -17.07
CA TYR A 116 0.22 3.84 -17.28
C TYR A 116 0.04 4.10 -18.80
N PRO A 117 -1.07 4.68 -19.30
CA PRO A 117 -1.34 4.67 -20.73
C PRO A 117 -0.56 5.73 -21.54
N GLY A 118 0.34 5.32 -22.46
CA GLY A 118 0.92 6.12 -23.57
C GLY A 118 2.47 6.36 -23.66
N GLY A 119 3.31 5.33 -23.79
CA GLY A 119 4.76 5.44 -24.06
C GLY A 119 5.62 4.56 -23.14
N ASN A 120 6.94 4.78 -23.07
CA ASN A 120 7.85 4.16 -22.09
C ASN A 120 7.37 4.54 -20.68
N LYS A 121 6.50 3.72 -20.08
CA LYS A 121 5.67 4.20 -18.99
C LYS A 121 5.89 3.47 -17.69
N PRO A 122 5.95 4.25 -16.60
CA PRO A 122 6.10 3.67 -15.29
C PRO A 122 4.90 2.80 -14.98
N LEU A 123 5.12 1.81 -14.13
CA LEU A 123 4.04 1.08 -13.49
C LEU A 123 3.18 2.07 -12.71
N ALA A 124 1.87 1.85 -12.78
CA ALA A 124 0.88 2.61 -12.06
C ALA A 124 -0.04 1.69 -11.27
N LEU A 125 -0.59 2.22 -10.19
CA LEU A 125 -1.48 1.49 -9.30
C LEU A 125 -2.94 1.78 -9.68
N VAL A 126 -3.74 0.73 -9.85
CA VAL A 126 -5.19 0.84 -10.03
C VAL A 126 -5.92 0.17 -8.89
N SER A 127 -7.11 0.66 -8.56
CA SER A 127 -8.05 -0.02 -7.66
C SER A 127 -9.43 -0.04 -8.26
N THR A 128 -10.20 -1.05 -7.89
CA THR A 128 -11.66 -0.98 -8.01
C THR A 128 -12.21 0.14 -7.12
N ILE A 129 -13.30 0.76 -7.55
CA ILE A 129 -14.04 1.79 -6.78
C ILE A 129 -15.51 1.41 -6.55
N SER A 130 -15.99 0.43 -7.29
CA SER A 130 -17.33 -0.15 -7.21
C SER A 130 -17.18 -1.65 -7.46
N ARG A 131 -18.06 -2.45 -6.87
CA ARG A 131 -18.09 -3.91 -7.06
C ARG A 131 -18.97 -4.31 -8.25
N ASP A 132 -20.07 -3.60 -8.48
CA ASP A 132 -21.05 -3.94 -9.51
C ASP A 132 -21.77 -2.68 -10.05
N PRO A 133 -21.48 -2.25 -11.30
CA PRO A 133 -20.43 -2.78 -12.16
C PRO A 133 -19.04 -2.46 -11.59
N PRO A 134 -18.04 -3.32 -11.85
CA PRO A 134 -16.69 -3.04 -11.41
C PRO A 134 -16.06 -1.92 -12.22
N GLU A 135 -15.75 -0.84 -11.55
CA GLU A 135 -15.06 0.32 -12.12
C GLU A 135 -13.64 0.41 -11.60
N LEU A 136 -12.67 0.68 -12.48
CA LEU A 136 -11.27 0.87 -12.13
C LEU A 136 -10.88 2.35 -12.23
N ASN A 137 -10.11 2.81 -11.26
CA ASN A 137 -9.46 4.12 -11.31
C ASN A 137 -7.97 3.99 -10.97
N TRP A 138 -7.19 4.92 -11.50
CA TRP A 138 -5.78 5.11 -11.16
C TRP A 138 -5.67 5.74 -9.78
N ILE A 139 -4.72 5.27 -8.99
CA ILE A 139 -4.34 5.84 -7.71
C ILE A 139 -3.16 6.77 -7.92
N TYR A 140 -3.22 7.95 -7.29
CA TYR A 140 -2.20 8.97 -7.43
C TYR A 140 -2.24 9.89 -6.20
N ALA A 141 -1.14 10.57 -5.91
CA ALA A 141 -1.13 11.65 -4.93
C ALA A 141 -1.51 12.97 -5.61
N ASP A 142 -2.47 13.71 -5.05
CA ASP A 142 -2.82 15.04 -5.51
C ASP A 142 -1.62 15.98 -5.31
N ARG A 143 -1.14 16.65 -6.36
CA ARG A 143 0.04 17.52 -6.25
C ARG A 143 -0.18 18.72 -5.32
N LYS A 144 -1.43 19.13 -5.13
CA LYS A 144 -1.76 20.28 -4.28
C LYS A 144 -1.91 19.92 -2.82
N GLY A 145 -2.63 18.84 -2.51
CA GLY A 145 -2.92 18.44 -1.14
C GLY A 145 -2.08 17.28 -0.62
N LEU A 146 -1.30 16.63 -1.48
CA LEU A 146 -0.48 15.44 -1.23
C LEU A 146 -1.22 14.20 -0.67
N HIS A 147 -2.53 14.29 -0.45
CA HIS A 147 -3.36 13.14 -0.13
C HIS A 147 -3.47 12.18 -1.32
N LEU A 148 -3.50 10.88 -1.04
CA LEU A 148 -3.80 9.89 -2.06
C LEU A 148 -5.27 9.97 -2.46
N THR A 149 -5.49 9.96 -3.75
CA THR A 149 -6.80 10.05 -4.40
C THR A 149 -6.88 9.07 -5.57
N TYR A 150 -8.03 9.06 -6.24
CA TYR A 150 -8.32 8.15 -7.33
C TYR A 150 -9.18 8.77 -8.42
N GLY A 151 -8.93 8.38 -9.67
CA GLY A 151 -9.67 8.90 -10.82
C GLY A 151 -9.23 8.31 -12.15
N ASN A 152 -9.87 8.79 -13.22
CA ASN A 152 -9.52 8.41 -14.57
C ASN A 152 -8.16 8.98 -15.00
N LYS A 153 -7.72 8.65 -16.22
CA LYS A 153 -6.45 9.12 -16.78
C LYS A 153 -6.32 10.66 -16.80
N SER A 154 -7.39 11.36 -17.18
CA SER A 154 -7.38 12.82 -17.29
C SER A 154 -7.21 13.51 -15.92
N ALA A 155 -7.74 12.91 -14.86
CA ALA A 155 -7.58 13.41 -13.49
C ALA A 155 -6.18 13.11 -12.92
N SER A 156 -5.59 11.97 -13.26
CA SER A 156 -4.30 11.51 -12.72
C SER A 156 -3.07 12.08 -13.44
N ILE A 157 -3.15 12.38 -14.74
CA ILE A 157 -1.98 12.71 -15.57
C ILE A 157 -1.15 13.92 -15.12
N ASN A 158 -1.78 14.91 -14.48
CA ASN A 158 -1.11 16.12 -14.00
C ASN A 158 -0.69 16.05 -12.53
N ASN A 159 -0.87 14.88 -11.91
CA ASN A 159 -0.57 14.60 -10.52
C ASN A 159 0.56 13.55 -10.40
N ILE A 160 0.93 13.20 -9.17
CA ILE A 160 1.98 12.21 -8.90
C ILE A 160 1.35 10.82 -9.02
N HIS A 161 1.39 10.27 -10.23
CA HIS A 161 0.71 9.01 -10.59
C HIS A 161 1.65 7.83 -10.76
N GLY A 162 2.92 7.98 -10.41
CA GLY A 162 3.93 6.93 -10.47
C GLY A 162 5.36 7.49 -10.62
N PRO A 163 6.37 6.61 -10.68
CA PRO A 163 6.23 5.15 -10.72
C PRO A 163 5.69 4.55 -9.42
N TRP A 164 4.66 3.73 -9.55
CA TRP A 164 4.21 2.86 -8.48
C TRP A 164 4.93 1.52 -8.62
N ASP A 165 5.50 1.04 -7.53
CA ASP A 165 6.14 -0.27 -7.49
C ASP A 165 5.87 -0.94 -6.12
N TRP A 166 6.54 -2.04 -5.87
CA TRP A 166 6.63 -2.69 -4.58
C TRP A 166 8.06 -2.63 -4.07
N THR A 167 8.24 -2.86 -2.79
CA THR A 167 9.59 -3.01 -2.20
C THR A 167 10.32 -4.22 -2.78
N PRO A 168 11.65 -4.35 -2.62
CA PRO A 168 12.39 -5.54 -3.06
C PRO A 168 11.86 -6.87 -2.48
N THR A 169 11.25 -6.83 -1.28
CA THR A 169 10.57 -7.98 -0.66
C THR A 169 9.20 -8.28 -1.25
N GLN A 170 8.69 -7.40 -2.13
CA GLN A 170 7.36 -7.39 -2.74
C GLN A 170 6.20 -7.20 -1.75
N GLU A 171 6.50 -6.88 -0.49
CA GLU A 171 5.50 -6.76 0.57
C GLU A 171 4.98 -5.33 0.72
N GLY A 172 5.82 -4.30 0.52
CA GLY A 172 5.43 -2.90 0.61
C GLY A 172 5.05 -2.31 -0.74
N VAL A 173 4.30 -1.21 -0.74
CA VAL A 173 4.02 -0.37 -1.92
C VAL A 173 4.97 0.82 -1.91
N MET A 174 5.51 1.18 -3.06
CA MET A 174 6.35 2.37 -3.26
C MET A 174 5.73 3.31 -4.29
N LEU A 175 5.97 4.61 -4.13
CA LEU A 175 5.68 5.66 -5.10
C LEU A 175 6.96 6.47 -5.34
N GLU A 176 7.31 6.71 -6.61
CA GLU A 176 8.57 7.36 -7.00
C GLU A 176 9.80 6.69 -6.36
N ASP A 177 9.80 5.34 -6.32
CA ASP A 177 10.84 4.50 -5.73
C ASP A 177 11.05 4.71 -4.22
N TRP A 178 10.01 5.19 -3.52
CA TRP A 178 10.06 5.49 -2.09
C TRP A 178 8.79 5.08 -1.32
N GLU A 179 8.97 4.73 -0.04
CA GLU A 179 7.91 4.40 0.93
C GLU A 179 7.49 5.61 1.80
N GLY A 180 7.42 6.82 1.21
CA GLY A 180 7.14 8.07 1.91
C GLY A 180 5.67 8.33 2.20
N PHE A 181 4.96 7.40 2.85
CA PHE A 181 3.54 7.57 3.16
C PHE A 181 3.30 7.99 4.61
N VAL A 182 2.28 8.83 4.80
CA VAL A 182 1.83 9.28 6.12
C VAL A 182 0.32 9.15 6.25
N ALA A 183 -0.13 8.87 7.47
CA ALA A 183 -1.52 8.94 7.88
C ALA A 183 -1.78 10.31 8.52
N VAL A 184 -2.71 11.07 7.96
CA VAL A 184 -3.06 12.41 8.45
C VAL A 184 -4.45 12.38 9.06
N GLU A 185 -4.57 12.85 10.30
CA GLU A 185 -5.85 12.93 11.01
C GLU A 185 -6.70 14.09 10.47
N GLU A 186 -7.84 13.78 9.84
CA GLU A 186 -8.80 14.78 9.37
C GLU A 186 -9.78 15.19 10.47
N SER A 187 -10.18 14.24 11.31
CA SER A 187 -11.01 14.43 12.49
C SER A 187 -10.67 13.35 13.53
N PRO A 188 -11.09 13.48 14.81
CA PRO A 188 -10.67 12.55 15.86
C PRO A 188 -10.88 11.08 15.49
N GLY A 189 -9.78 10.34 15.30
CA GLY A 189 -9.81 8.92 14.94
C GLY A 189 -10.01 8.60 13.45
N VAL A 190 -10.12 9.62 12.58
CA VAL A 190 -10.33 9.46 11.14
C VAL A 190 -9.09 9.92 10.40
N PHE A 191 -8.44 8.99 9.70
CA PHE A 191 -7.18 9.23 9.02
C PHE A 191 -7.29 8.96 7.52
N TYR A 192 -6.65 9.81 6.72
CA TYR A 192 -6.42 9.55 5.30
C TYR A 192 -4.93 9.37 5.01
N VAL A 193 -4.64 8.67 3.91
CA VAL A 193 -3.28 8.45 3.44
C VAL A 193 -2.83 9.62 2.58
N ALA A 194 -1.63 10.10 2.84
CA ALA A 194 -0.94 11.11 2.03
C ALA A 194 0.49 10.64 1.71
N TYR A 195 1.06 11.27 0.70
CA TYR A 195 2.42 11.04 0.23
C TYR A 195 3.29 12.22 0.63
N ASP A 196 4.18 11.99 1.58
CA ASP A 196 5.06 13.00 2.14
C ASP A 196 6.27 13.22 1.24
N GLN A 197 6.09 13.81 0.07
CA GLN A 197 7.14 13.91 -0.95
C GLN A 197 8.48 14.54 -0.47
N ASN A 198 8.43 15.37 0.58
CA ASN A 198 9.59 16.12 1.07
C ASN A 198 10.22 15.53 2.35
N ASP A 199 9.69 14.42 2.86
CA ASP A 199 10.15 13.79 4.12
C ASP A 199 10.08 14.77 5.31
N ASP A 200 9.06 15.62 5.33
CA ASP A 200 8.89 16.69 6.32
C ASP A 200 7.64 16.50 7.18
N HIS A 201 7.05 15.31 7.17
CA HIS A 201 5.75 14.98 7.78
C HIS A 201 4.65 15.94 7.32
N LEU A 202 4.69 16.38 6.05
CA LEU A 202 3.81 17.40 5.49
C LEU A 202 3.84 18.74 6.25
N ALA A 203 4.93 19.07 6.96
CA ALA A 203 5.06 20.32 7.70
C ALA A 203 4.90 21.54 6.78
N SER A 204 5.46 21.47 5.58
CA SER A 204 5.33 22.49 4.52
C SER A 204 3.88 22.73 4.07
N MET A 205 2.99 21.76 4.27
CA MET A 205 1.58 21.84 3.87
C MET A 205 0.67 22.50 4.92
N GLY A 206 1.18 22.73 6.14
CA GLY A 206 0.40 23.32 7.23
C GLY A 206 -0.82 22.48 7.63
N VAL A 207 -0.71 21.15 7.51
CA VAL A 207 -1.76 20.22 7.93
C VAL A 207 -2.07 20.38 9.42
N LYS A 208 -3.36 20.30 9.77
CA LYS A 208 -3.83 20.34 11.15
C LYS A 208 -4.15 18.91 11.58
N GLY A 209 -3.75 18.53 12.79
CA GLY A 209 -3.97 17.18 13.33
C GLY A 209 -2.67 16.40 13.48
N ARG A 210 -2.80 15.12 13.84
CA ARG A 210 -1.66 14.21 13.94
C ARG A 210 -1.26 13.70 12.56
N VAL A 211 0.04 13.68 12.31
CA VAL A 211 0.65 13.03 11.14
C VAL A 211 1.50 11.87 11.66
N VAL A 212 1.35 10.71 11.05
CA VAL A 212 2.03 9.48 11.48
C VAL A 212 2.64 8.81 10.25
N GLU A 213 3.94 8.53 10.29
CA GLU A 213 4.59 7.74 9.24
C GLU A 213 4.04 6.31 9.20
N ILE A 214 3.76 5.86 7.98
CA ILE A 214 3.20 4.54 7.73
C ILE A 214 3.81 3.89 6.49
N ASN A 215 3.94 2.57 6.54
CA ASN A 215 4.18 1.76 5.35
C ASN A 215 2.87 1.15 4.87
N LEU A 216 2.76 0.98 3.56
CA LEU A 216 1.60 0.37 2.91
C LEU A 216 1.95 -1.06 2.53
N ARG A 217 1.54 -2.03 3.35
CA ARG A 217 1.78 -3.46 3.11
C ARG A 217 0.70 -4.05 2.22
N ARG A 218 1.12 -4.77 1.19
CA ARG A 218 0.30 -5.55 0.28
C ARG A 218 -0.12 -6.85 0.94
N VAL A 219 -1.41 -7.16 0.86
CA VAL A 219 -1.96 -8.47 1.24
C VAL A 219 -2.68 -9.04 0.03
N LEU A 220 -2.07 -10.05 -0.59
CA LEU A 220 -2.62 -10.69 -1.79
C LEU A 220 -4.02 -11.24 -1.51
N GLU A 221 -4.93 -11.01 -2.44
CA GLU A 221 -6.25 -11.62 -2.40
C GLU A 221 -6.14 -13.11 -2.77
N PRO A 222 -6.90 -13.99 -2.09
CA PRO A 222 -6.90 -15.40 -2.43
C PRO A 222 -7.35 -15.59 -3.89
N LYS A 223 -6.56 -16.34 -4.67
CA LYS A 223 -6.97 -16.74 -6.02
C LYS A 223 -8.30 -17.49 -5.92
N LYS A 224 -9.30 -17.06 -6.68
CA LYS A 224 -10.58 -17.77 -6.77
C LYS A 224 -10.28 -19.16 -7.35
N ALA A 225 -10.59 -20.20 -6.58
CA ALA A 225 -10.48 -21.61 -7.01
C ALA A 225 -11.44 -21.91 -8.17
#